data_AF-A0A354P8E4-F1
#
_entry.id   AF-A0A354P8E4-F1
#
_cell.length_a   1.000
_cell.length_b   1.000
_cell.length_c   1.000
_cell.angle_alpha   90.00
_cell.angle_beta   90.00
_cell.angle_gamma   90.00
#
_symmetry.space_group_name_H-M   'P 1'
#
loop_
_entity.id
_entity.type
_entity.pdbx_description
1 polymer ?
#
loop_
_entity_poly.entity_id
_entity_poly.type
_entity_poly.pdbx_seq_one_letter_code
_entity_poly.pdbx_strand_id
1 'polypeptide(L)'
;MGFYIRKSVKVGPFRFNLSKSGIGVSSGVPGFRIGTGPRGTYVHMGRGGVYYRKTLSSTSRKSPSLRTGSAGGSLTVAQVQSNSLPVGGQGTRRGAQQAAAPADIDAMVASSSPELIEDIRKRMQTIRTLPFAIIVAIGLFYLTISAGLPLAFLLALTAAVLVIAGFVLDKSRKSVVVMYEMDPNLTLAFQRVCEAFDSLSACGQLWYIAKSTSIFSQSSPGQSVHRMVAYTGIKDPPLVKTNVSVPSIAFGLTHLYLLPDQILVYGGGKVGTLSYEDVAIVIGLSSFVENGNVPADATVVSHTWRYARRDGGPDRRFSYNPRLAICSYDQVHISSQSGLDEWLVVSQVGVAERLRKSIQFLVKELCDSRNSASALAQSPAQAVSPSTVASSQRSGLPAGSTDIHQLLIEMMCFIMMADNSSTLDEVGQILSLAKKVKLPLSDQEVHGVINRYIAYFKSSGREAMHNRAMEALKEFNTVSRQQILVRCLELVASVDGQLTREERDAIDLVRLCMPIALGA
;
A
#
# COMPACT_ATOMS: atom_id res chain seq x y z
N MET A 1 -3.82 -21.02 -3.36
CA MET A 1 -5.04 -20.43 -2.76
C MET A 1 -5.15 -18.98 -3.18
N GLY A 2 -6.01 -18.67 -4.15
CA GLY A 2 -6.09 -17.33 -4.73
C GLY A 2 -6.19 -16.21 -3.68
N PHE A 3 -5.35 -15.19 -3.83
CA PHE A 3 -5.28 -14.03 -2.97
C PHE A 3 -6.64 -13.32 -2.85
N TYR A 4 -7.15 -13.16 -1.62
CA TYR A 4 -8.41 -12.46 -1.38
C TYR A 4 -8.16 -11.02 -0.90
N ILE A 5 -8.62 -10.04 -1.68
CA ILE A 5 -8.64 -8.64 -1.24
C ILE A 5 -9.78 -8.45 -0.23
N ARG A 6 -9.41 -8.10 1.00
CA ARG A 6 -10.34 -7.71 2.06
C ARG A 6 -10.94 -6.36 1.69
N LYS A 7 -12.20 -6.35 1.22
CA LYS A 7 -12.96 -5.09 0.98
C LYS A 7 -13.08 -4.19 2.23
N SER A 8 -12.76 -4.69 3.42
CA SER A 8 -12.72 -3.89 4.64
C SER A 8 -11.73 -4.40 5.68
N VAL A 9 -11.14 -3.49 6.45
CA VAL A 9 -10.17 -3.76 7.52
C VAL A 9 -10.66 -3.10 8.81
N LYS A 10 -10.59 -3.82 9.94
CA LYS A 10 -11.04 -3.31 11.26
C LYS A 10 -9.84 -3.01 12.15
N VAL A 11 -9.84 -1.81 12.73
CA VAL A 11 -8.79 -1.27 13.60
C VAL A 11 -9.42 -0.57 14.80
N GLY A 12 -9.30 -1.20 15.98
CA GLY A 12 -9.96 -0.74 17.20
C GLY A 12 -11.48 -0.59 17.01
N PRO A 13 -12.06 0.61 17.25
CA PRO A 13 -13.47 0.88 17.00
C PRO A 13 -13.77 1.20 15.52
N PHE A 14 -12.74 1.51 14.72
CA PHE A 14 -12.85 1.92 13.33
C PHE A 14 -12.85 0.74 12.36
N ARG A 15 -13.55 0.88 11.24
CA ARG A 15 -13.56 -0.02 10.09
C ARG A 15 -13.39 0.81 8.82
N PHE A 16 -12.30 0.54 8.12
CA PHE A 16 -11.96 1.08 6.81
C PHE A 16 -12.54 0.15 5.75
N ASN A 17 -13.10 0.70 4.67
CA ASN A 17 -13.67 -0.05 3.55
C ASN A 17 -13.12 0.51 2.24
N LEU A 18 -12.77 -0.37 1.30
CA LEU A 18 -12.32 -0.01 -0.03
C LEU A 18 -13.50 -0.04 -1.01
N SER A 19 -13.56 0.91 -1.95
CA SER A 19 -14.59 0.99 -2.98
C SER A 19 -13.98 1.56 -4.27
N LYS A 20 -14.61 1.34 -5.43
CA LYS A 20 -14.22 1.97 -6.72
C LYS A 20 -14.20 3.52 -6.71
N SER A 21 -14.67 4.14 -5.64
CA SER A 21 -14.67 5.58 -5.44
C SER A 21 -13.63 6.05 -4.38
N GLY A 22 -12.81 5.14 -3.87
CA GLY A 22 -11.84 5.38 -2.79
C GLY A 22 -12.23 4.80 -1.43
N ILE A 23 -11.47 5.20 -0.40
CA ILE A 23 -11.52 4.66 0.96
C ILE A 23 -12.61 5.34 1.81
N GLY A 24 -13.37 4.55 2.58
CA GLY A 24 -14.32 5.06 3.58
C GLY A 24 -14.04 4.54 4.99
N VAL A 25 -14.14 5.42 5.99
CA VAL A 25 -13.91 5.14 7.42
C VAL A 25 -15.25 5.08 8.14
N SER A 26 -15.43 4.13 9.06
CA SER A 26 -16.62 4.04 9.91
C SER A 26 -16.25 3.65 11.33
N SER A 27 -17.03 4.07 12.33
CA SER A 27 -16.85 3.73 13.74
C SER A 27 -18.19 3.33 14.35
N GLY A 28 -18.17 2.40 15.31
CA GLY A 28 -19.35 2.09 16.13
C GLY A 28 -19.49 0.65 16.58
N VAL A 29 -20.56 0.41 17.35
CA VAL A 29 -20.88 -0.84 18.02
C VAL A 29 -21.78 -1.76 17.16
N PRO A 30 -21.93 -3.05 17.49
CA PRO A 30 -22.94 -3.92 16.87
C PRO A 30 -24.35 -3.38 17.15
N GLY A 31 -25.01 -2.82 16.13
CA GLY A 31 -26.30 -2.15 16.25
C GLY A 31 -26.30 -0.66 15.93
N PHE A 32 -25.14 0.01 15.97
CA PHE A 32 -25.04 1.44 15.69
C PHE A 32 -23.65 1.85 15.17
N ARG A 33 -23.59 2.42 13.97
CA ARG A 33 -22.34 2.87 13.32
C ARG A 33 -22.53 4.18 12.58
N ILE A 34 -21.50 5.01 12.59
CA ILE A 34 -21.39 6.24 11.77
C ILE A 34 -20.14 6.10 10.91
N GLY A 35 -20.17 6.52 9.66
CA GLY A 35 -18.98 6.53 8.81
C GLY A 35 -19.01 7.56 7.71
N THR A 36 -17.85 7.90 7.19
CA THR A 36 -17.65 8.84 6.09
C THR A 36 -16.91 8.12 4.99
N GLY A 37 -17.41 8.21 3.77
CA GLY A 37 -16.72 7.68 2.59
C GLY A 37 -16.87 8.61 1.39
N PRO A 38 -16.41 8.17 0.21
CA PRO A 38 -16.44 8.98 -1.01
C PRO A 38 -17.84 9.38 -1.47
N ARG A 39 -18.87 8.68 -0.97
CA ARG A 39 -20.30 8.97 -1.20
C ARG A 39 -20.96 9.69 -0.01
N GLY A 40 -20.17 10.39 0.80
CA GLY A 40 -20.62 11.18 1.95
C GLY A 40 -20.63 10.43 3.28
N THR A 41 -21.07 11.14 4.32
CA THR A 41 -21.27 10.61 5.68
C THR A 41 -22.56 9.80 5.74
N TYR A 42 -22.58 8.71 6.48
CA TYR A 42 -23.74 7.85 6.69
C TYR A 42 -23.81 7.32 8.12
N VAL A 43 -25.04 7.10 8.58
CA VAL A 43 -25.36 6.41 9.83
C VAL A 43 -26.04 5.09 9.48
N HIS A 44 -25.70 4.04 10.23
CA HIS A 44 -26.25 2.70 10.09
C HIS A 44 -26.65 2.17 11.48
N MET A 45 -27.94 2.12 11.76
CA MET A 45 -28.53 1.53 12.96
C MET A 45 -29.16 0.16 12.64
N GLY A 46 -29.29 -0.74 13.62
CA GLY A 46 -30.06 -1.97 13.48
C GLY A 46 -29.38 -3.26 13.93
N ARG A 47 -30.15 -4.14 14.58
CA ARG A 47 -29.76 -5.45 15.13
C ARG A 47 -30.94 -6.40 15.03
N GLY A 48 -30.70 -7.68 14.74
CA GLY A 48 -31.77 -8.71 14.72
C GLY A 48 -32.68 -8.71 13.50
N GLY A 49 -32.20 -8.25 12.33
CA GLY A 49 -32.94 -8.32 11.06
C GLY A 49 -33.53 -6.99 10.56
N VAL A 50 -33.70 -5.99 11.45
CA VAL A 50 -34.13 -4.64 11.08
C VAL A 50 -32.90 -3.73 10.97
N TYR A 51 -32.78 -3.00 9.85
CA TYR A 51 -31.65 -2.11 9.55
C TYR A 51 -32.11 -0.75 9.02
N TYR A 52 -31.52 0.33 9.52
CA TYR A 52 -31.75 1.69 9.12
C TYR A 52 -30.45 2.32 8.65
N ARG A 53 -30.40 2.83 7.40
CA ARG A 53 -29.23 3.52 6.84
C ARG A 53 -29.65 4.88 6.30
N LYS A 54 -28.98 5.95 6.74
CA LYS A 54 -29.22 7.31 6.25
C LYS A 54 -27.91 8.02 5.94
N THR A 55 -27.78 8.57 4.75
CA THR A 55 -26.68 9.47 4.36
C THR A 55 -26.97 10.89 4.85
N LEU A 56 -25.95 11.54 5.40
CA LEU A 56 -25.99 12.92 5.90
C LEU A 56 -25.28 13.83 4.88
N SER A 57 -26.05 14.64 4.16
CA SER A 57 -25.53 15.74 3.35
C SER A 57 -25.10 16.90 4.26
N SER A 58 -23.83 17.30 4.19
CA SER A 58 -23.29 18.38 5.03
C SER A 58 -23.53 19.75 4.38
N THR A 59 -24.52 20.48 4.90
CA THR A 59 -24.71 21.91 4.61
C THR A 59 -23.53 22.74 5.13
N SER A 60 -23.03 23.67 4.31
CA SER A 60 -21.97 24.60 4.67
C SER A 60 -22.46 25.76 5.53
N ARG A 61 -21.72 26.12 6.60
CA ARG A 61 -21.19 27.50 6.76
C ARG A 61 -20.22 27.74 7.94
N LYS A 62 -19.29 28.68 7.68
CA LYS A 62 -18.59 29.63 8.58
C LYS A 62 -17.44 29.15 9.48
N SER A 63 -16.22 29.53 9.07
CA SER A 63 -15.14 30.01 9.94
C SER A 63 -15.55 31.34 10.61
N PRO A 64 -15.00 31.67 11.80
CA PRO A 64 -13.77 32.49 11.90
C PRO A 64 -12.85 32.12 13.10
N SER A 65 -11.73 32.78 13.40
CA SER A 65 -10.57 33.29 12.62
C SER A 65 -9.53 33.90 13.62
N LEU A 66 -8.28 34.20 13.18
CA LEU A 66 -7.32 35.15 13.82
C LEU A 66 -6.74 34.71 15.22
N ARG A 67 -5.48 34.96 15.68
CA ARG A 67 -4.27 35.73 15.26
C ARG A 67 -2.95 35.11 15.83
N THR A 68 -1.78 35.56 15.30
CA THR A 68 -0.45 35.87 15.96
C THR A 68 0.12 35.01 17.10
N GLY A 69 1.43 34.77 17.24
CA GLY A 69 2.61 35.25 16.49
C GLY A 69 3.92 35.17 17.33
N SER A 70 5.00 35.78 16.83
CA SER A 70 6.33 36.00 17.48
C SER A 70 7.41 34.91 17.36
N ALA A 71 8.68 35.35 17.43
CA ALA A 71 9.91 34.62 17.11
C ALA A 71 11.05 34.96 18.10
N GLY A 72 12.17 34.21 18.01
CA GLY A 72 13.50 34.60 18.52
C GLY A 72 13.90 34.02 19.90
N GLY A 73 15.17 33.63 20.08
CA GLY A 73 15.66 33.16 21.40
C GLY A 73 16.94 32.31 21.46
N SER A 74 18.00 32.73 20.78
CA SER A 74 19.39 32.23 20.77
C SER A 74 20.09 31.86 22.12
N LEU A 75 20.95 30.81 22.10
CA LEU A 75 22.16 30.55 22.95
C LEU A 75 21.98 30.34 24.49
N THR A 76 22.87 29.69 25.29
CA THR A 76 24.29 29.28 25.13
C THR A 76 24.72 28.15 26.12
N VAL A 77 25.74 27.35 25.73
CA VAL A 77 26.86 26.77 26.54
C VAL A 77 26.63 25.96 27.84
N ALA A 78 27.18 24.73 27.87
CA ALA A 78 28.10 24.24 28.91
C ALA A 78 28.96 23.05 28.39
N GLN A 79 30.30 23.14 28.46
CA GLN A 79 31.23 22.03 28.19
C GLN A 79 31.71 21.38 29.49
N VAL A 80 32.11 20.09 29.43
CA VAL A 80 33.25 19.56 30.21
C VAL A 80 34.01 18.51 29.37
N GLN A 81 35.33 18.69 29.21
CA GLN A 81 36.28 17.66 28.74
C GLN A 81 36.72 16.81 29.95
N SER A 82 37.15 15.54 29.84
CA SER A 82 38.45 15.17 29.24
C SER A 82 38.79 13.70 29.54
N ASN A 83 39.69 13.10 28.74
CA ASN A 83 40.63 12.01 29.07
C ASN A 83 40.08 10.62 29.50
N SER A 84 40.75 9.48 29.24
CA SER A 84 41.93 9.17 28.41
C SER A 84 42.01 7.65 28.14
N LEU A 85 42.69 7.24 27.07
CA LEU A 85 43.05 5.84 26.78
C LEU A 85 44.02 5.27 27.83
N PRO A 86 44.10 3.94 27.97
CA PRO A 86 45.33 3.29 27.50
C PRO A 86 45.12 2.00 26.68
N VAL A 87 46.15 1.67 25.91
CA VAL A 87 46.27 0.48 25.03
C VAL A 87 47.05 -0.63 25.73
N GLY A 88 46.69 -1.89 25.51
CA GLY A 88 47.60 -3.03 25.64
C GLY A 88 47.03 -4.28 26.32
N GLY A 89 47.15 -5.44 25.65
CA GLY A 89 46.90 -6.75 26.28
C GLY A 89 46.25 -7.78 25.34
N GLN A 90 47.06 -8.58 24.64
CA GLN A 90 46.57 -9.80 23.98
C GLN A 90 46.27 -10.89 25.02
N GLY A 91 45.17 -11.65 24.85
CA GLY A 91 44.80 -12.71 25.79
C GLY A 91 43.73 -13.67 25.25
N THR A 92 44.17 -14.85 24.80
CA THR A 92 43.36 -15.91 24.20
C THR A 92 42.30 -16.47 25.18
N ARG A 93 41.00 -16.44 24.83
CA ARG A 93 39.99 -17.32 25.46
C ARG A 93 38.96 -17.87 24.47
N ARG A 94 38.65 -19.16 24.67
CA ARG A 94 37.73 -20.00 23.88
C ARG A 94 36.29 -19.52 23.93
N GLY A 95 35.63 -19.53 22.76
CA GLY A 95 34.32 -20.19 22.59
C GLY A 95 33.17 -19.76 23.49
N ALA A 96 32.74 -18.51 23.38
CA ALA A 96 31.34 -18.17 23.63
C ALA A 96 30.59 -18.19 22.28
N GLN A 97 29.48 -18.92 22.20
CA GLN A 97 28.63 -18.94 21.01
C GLN A 97 28.05 -17.54 20.78
N GLN A 98 28.57 -16.82 19.79
CA GLN A 98 27.95 -15.59 19.32
C GLN A 98 26.64 -15.97 18.63
N ALA A 99 25.52 -15.52 19.19
CA ALA A 99 24.25 -15.53 18.48
C ALA A 99 24.44 -14.77 17.16
N ALA A 100 23.90 -15.33 16.07
CA ALA A 100 24.01 -14.71 14.75
C ALA A 100 23.55 -13.25 14.82
N ALA A 101 24.41 -12.33 14.38
CA ALA A 101 24.07 -10.92 14.36
C ALA A 101 22.82 -10.74 13.48
N PRO A 102 21.77 -10.04 13.96
CA PRO A 102 20.63 -9.74 13.10
C PRO A 102 21.13 -8.92 11.90
N ALA A 103 20.47 -9.07 10.75
CA ALA A 103 20.74 -8.25 9.57
C ALA A 103 20.71 -6.75 9.93
N ASP A 104 21.52 -5.93 9.23
CA ASP A 104 21.64 -4.50 9.55
C ASP A 104 20.42 -3.70 9.05
N ILE A 105 19.32 -3.84 9.78
CA ILE A 105 18.00 -3.34 9.41
C ILE A 105 17.94 -1.80 9.38
N ASP A 106 18.88 -1.09 10.02
CA ASP A 106 18.88 0.38 9.99
C ASP A 106 19.35 0.94 8.64
N ALA A 107 20.14 0.17 7.87
CA ALA A 107 20.52 0.50 6.49
C ALA A 107 19.42 0.18 5.46
N MET A 108 18.37 -0.55 5.86
CA MET A 108 17.27 -0.98 4.98
C MET A 108 16.17 0.07 4.83
N VAL A 109 16.49 1.17 4.13
CA VAL A 109 15.53 2.21 3.75
C VAL A 109 15.32 2.18 2.24
N ALA A 110 14.13 1.78 1.80
CA ALA A 110 13.73 1.88 0.41
C ALA A 110 13.39 3.33 0.07
N SER A 111 13.81 3.79 -1.11
CA SER A 111 13.63 5.17 -1.58
C SER A 111 12.16 5.58 -1.82
N SER A 112 11.21 4.64 -1.70
CA SER A 112 9.80 4.79 -2.05
C SER A 112 8.82 5.01 -0.88
N SER A 113 9.24 4.90 0.40
CA SER A 113 8.31 4.98 1.54
C SER A 113 8.89 5.47 2.89
N PRO A 114 9.71 6.53 2.96
CA PRO A 114 10.30 6.99 4.23
C PRO A 114 9.25 7.34 5.30
N GLU A 115 8.14 7.99 4.91
CA GLU A 115 7.06 8.38 5.83
C GLU A 115 6.41 7.17 6.52
N LEU A 116 6.17 6.07 5.79
CA LEU A 116 5.56 4.86 6.35
C LEU A 116 6.47 4.21 7.41
N ILE A 117 7.78 4.19 7.16
CA ILE A 117 8.78 3.63 8.09
C ILE A 117 8.83 4.47 9.36
N GLU A 118 8.86 5.79 9.23
CA GLU A 118 8.87 6.70 10.37
C GLU A 118 7.59 6.55 11.20
N ASP A 119 6.42 6.45 10.55
CA ASP A 119 5.13 6.30 11.23
C ASP A 119 5.03 4.94 11.96
N ILE A 120 5.56 3.85 11.38
CA ILE A 120 5.68 2.54 12.05
C ILE A 120 6.64 2.63 13.25
N ARG A 121 7.84 3.21 13.07
CA ARG A 121 8.88 3.34 14.11
C ARG A 121 8.37 4.18 15.30
N LYS A 122 7.74 5.31 15.03
CA LYS A 122 7.10 6.21 16.01
C LYS A 122 5.99 5.51 16.81
N ARG A 123 5.13 4.74 16.14
CA ARG A 123 4.05 3.97 16.81
C ARG A 123 4.57 2.76 17.60
N MET A 124 5.68 2.17 17.17
CA MET A 124 6.38 1.12 17.91
C MET A 124 6.92 1.68 19.23
N GLN A 125 7.57 2.85 19.21
CA GLN A 125 8.11 3.56 20.37
C GLN A 125 7.05 4.23 21.27
N THR A 126 5.83 4.47 20.78
CA THR A 126 4.75 5.10 21.57
C THR A 126 4.43 4.28 22.82
N ILE A 127 4.34 4.90 24.00
CA ILE A 127 4.04 4.21 25.25
C ILE A 127 2.61 3.63 25.21
N ARG A 128 2.40 2.42 25.75
CA ARG A 128 1.08 1.79 25.88
C ARG A 128 0.28 2.52 26.97
N THR A 129 -0.96 2.90 26.69
CA THR A 129 -1.87 3.50 27.68
C THR A 129 -2.57 2.45 28.55
N LEU A 130 -2.65 1.20 28.09
CA LEU A 130 -3.19 0.07 28.86
C LEU A 130 -2.60 -0.07 30.29
N PRO A 131 -1.27 -0.10 30.53
CA PRO A 131 -0.71 -0.21 31.88
C PRO A 131 -1.17 0.91 32.82
N PHE A 132 -1.27 2.16 32.33
CA PHE A 132 -1.80 3.27 33.14
C PHE A 132 -3.28 3.08 33.45
N ALA A 133 -4.09 2.61 32.49
CA ALA A 133 -5.49 2.29 32.72
C ALA A 133 -5.68 1.15 33.74
N ILE A 134 -4.78 0.16 33.75
CA ILE A 134 -4.74 -0.93 34.74
C ILE A 134 -4.37 -0.37 36.13
N ILE A 135 -3.36 0.49 36.24
CA ILE A 135 -2.97 1.13 37.52
C ILE A 135 -4.14 1.92 38.11
N VAL A 136 -4.84 2.72 37.29
CA VAL A 136 -6.05 3.46 37.71
C VAL A 136 -7.17 2.51 38.12
N ALA A 137 -7.40 1.42 37.38
CA ALA A 137 -8.40 0.40 37.72
C ALA A 137 -8.09 -0.31 39.05
N ILE A 138 -6.82 -0.59 39.35
CA ILE A 138 -6.39 -1.13 40.65
C ILE A 138 -6.66 -0.12 41.78
N GLY A 139 -6.35 1.17 41.57
CA GLY A 139 -6.68 2.22 42.54
C GLY A 139 -8.18 2.34 42.82
N LEU A 140 -9.02 2.30 41.78
CA LEU A 140 -10.47 2.27 41.91
C LEU A 140 -10.97 1.01 42.63
N PHE A 141 -10.34 -0.14 42.40
CA PHE A 141 -10.66 -1.39 43.09
C PHE A 141 -10.38 -1.32 44.59
N TYR A 142 -9.24 -0.77 45.02
CA TYR A 142 -8.97 -0.52 46.45
C TYR A 142 -10.03 0.41 47.07
N LEU A 143 -10.51 1.39 46.32
CA LEU A 143 -11.60 2.28 46.75
C LEU A 143 -12.95 1.58 46.93
N THR A 144 -13.16 0.40 46.33
CA THR A 144 -14.40 -0.39 46.56
C THR A 144 -14.45 -1.06 47.93
N ILE A 145 -13.29 -1.30 48.57
CA ILE A 145 -13.20 -2.05 49.83
C ILE A 145 -13.78 -1.24 51.00
N SER A 146 -13.66 0.09 50.96
CA SER A 146 -14.23 1.02 51.95
C SER A 146 -15.59 1.60 51.54
N ALA A 147 -16.15 1.17 50.40
CA ALA A 147 -17.36 1.75 49.82
C ALA A 147 -18.61 0.90 50.07
N GLY A 148 -19.76 1.57 50.24
CA GLY A 148 -21.05 0.88 50.23
C GLY A 148 -21.36 0.25 48.86
N LEU A 149 -22.10 -0.86 48.87
CA LEU A 149 -22.47 -1.67 47.69
C LEU A 149 -22.82 -0.88 46.40
N PRO A 150 -23.68 0.16 46.40
CA PRO A 150 -24.01 0.89 45.17
C PRO A 150 -22.83 1.70 44.61
N LEU A 151 -21.96 2.25 45.47
CA LEU A 151 -20.78 2.99 45.05
C LEU A 151 -19.68 2.03 44.55
N ALA A 152 -19.49 0.91 45.24
CA ALA A 152 -18.56 -0.15 44.83
C ALA A 152 -18.87 -0.69 43.42
N PHE A 153 -20.15 -0.91 43.09
CA PHE A 153 -20.57 -1.33 41.76
C PHE A 153 -20.25 -0.29 40.67
N LEU A 154 -20.50 1.00 40.92
CA LEU A 154 -20.16 2.09 39.98
C LEU A 154 -18.65 2.21 39.76
N LEU A 155 -17.84 2.07 40.81
CA LEU A 155 -16.38 2.09 40.74
C LEU A 155 -15.83 0.88 39.96
N ALA A 156 -16.38 -0.32 40.16
CA ALA A 156 -16.03 -1.50 39.38
C ALA A 156 -16.39 -1.35 37.89
N LEU A 157 -17.56 -0.78 37.59
CA LEU A 157 -18.00 -0.51 36.22
C LEU A 157 -17.09 0.52 35.52
N THR A 158 -16.73 1.62 36.19
CA THR A 158 -15.83 2.64 35.61
C THR A 158 -14.42 2.08 35.39
N ALA A 159 -13.89 1.28 36.33
CA ALA A 159 -12.61 0.58 36.16
C ALA A 159 -12.62 -0.36 34.93
N ALA A 160 -13.67 -1.17 34.76
CA ALA A 160 -13.84 -2.04 33.60
C ALA A 160 -13.93 -1.24 32.28
N VAL A 161 -14.70 -0.15 32.26
CA VAL A 161 -14.81 0.76 31.09
C VAL A 161 -13.46 1.40 30.75
N LEU A 162 -12.67 1.84 31.73
CA LEU A 162 -11.35 2.41 31.52
C LEU A 162 -10.35 1.41 30.93
N VAL A 163 -10.33 0.16 31.41
CA VAL A 163 -9.47 -0.90 30.85
C VAL A 163 -9.86 -1.23 29.41
N ILE A 164 -11.17 -1.35 29.12
CA ILE A 164 -11.68 -1.59 27.77
C ILE A 164 -11.34 -0.41 26.84
N ALA A 165 -11.56 0.83 27.29
CA ALA A 165 -11.24 2.03 26.53
C ALA A 165 -9.73 2.14 26.27
N GLY A 166 -8.89 1.89 27.27
CA GLY A 166 -7.43 1.84 27.14
C GLY A 166 -6.97 0.81 26.12
N PHE A 167 -7.50 -0.42 26.17
CA PHE A 167 -7.20 -1.47 25.18
C PHE A 167 -7.62 -1.08 23.76
N VAL A 168 -8.81 -0.52 23.59
CA VAL A 168 -9.33 -0.10 22.27
C VAL A 168 -8.51 1.06 21.70
N LEU A 169 -8.15 2.04 22.54
CA LEU A 169 -7.32 3.19 22.16
C LEU A 169 -5.90 2.77 21.79
N ASP A 170 -5.23 1.94 22.61
CA ASP A 170 -3.90 1.40 22.30
C ASP A 170 -3.91 0.66 20.96
N LYS A 171 -4.92 -0.19 20.74
CA LYS A 171 -5.05 -0.97 19.51
C LYS A 171 -5.24 -0.10 18.27
N SER A 172 -5.89 1.07 18.38
CA SER A 172 -6.04 2.00 17.25
C SER A 172 -4.88 2.97 17.07
N ARG A 173 -4.24 3.43 18.17
CA ARG A 173 -3.11 4.37 18.12
C ARG A 173 -1.88 3.71 17.50
N LYS A 174 -1.58 2.48 17.93
CA LYS A 174 -0.38 1.75 17.50
C LYS A 174 -0.49 1.12 16.11
N SER A 175 -1.66 1.08 15.50
CA SER A 175 -1.87 0.44 14.19
C SER A 175 -1.85 1.44 13.03
N VAL A 176 -0.94 1.24 12.08
CA VAL A 176 -0.96 1.88 10.75
C VAL A 176 -1.93 1.11 9.86
N VAL A 177 -2.71 1.82 9.04
CA VAL A 177 -3.63 1.23 8.06
C VAL A 177 -3.14 1.57 6.67
N VAL A 178 -2.70 0.58 5.90
CA VAL A 178 -2.22 0.75 4.52
C VAL A 178 -3.21 0.05 3.59
N MET A 179 -3.98 0.83 2.84
CA MET A 179 -4.95 0.30 1.87
C MET A 179 -4.35 0.40 0.47
N TYR A 180 -4.15 -0.75 -0.17
CA TYR A 180 -3.70 -0.85 -1.55
C TYR A 180 -4.88 -0.79 -2.51
N GLU A 181 -4.87 0.19 -3.39
CA GLU A 181 -5.71 0.24 -4.59
C GLU A 181 -4.76 0.01 -5.78
N MET A 182 -4.89 -1.15 -6.44
CA MET A 182 -3.93 -1.65 -7.43
C MET A 182 -4.62 -1.81 -8.78
N ASP A 183 -3.88 -1.53 -9.84
CA ASP A 183 -4.35 -1.78 -11.21
C ASP A 183 -4.51 -3.29 -11.49
N PRO A 184 -5.31 -3.68 -12.50
CA PRO A 184 -5.56 -5.08 -12.82
C PRO A 184 -4.28 -5.89 -13.08
N ASN A 185 -3.31 -5.32 -13.80
CA ASN A 185 -2.05 -5.99 -14.14
C ASN A 185 -1.20 -6.24 -12.90
N LEU A 186 -1.00 -5.21 -12.05
CA LEU A 186 -0.28 -5.32 -10.79
C LEU A 186 -0.96 -6.30 -9.83
N THR A 187 -2.30 -6.31 -9.79
CA THR A 187 -3.09 -7.27 -9.01
C THR A 187 -2.82 -8.71 -9.45
N LEU A 188 -2.81 -8.98 -10.76
CA LEU A 188 -2.48 -10.31 -11.31
C LEU A 188 -1.02 -10.70 -11.06
N ALA A 189 -0.08 -9.74 -11.14
CA ALA A 189 1.32 -9.96 -10.85
C ALA A 189 1.55 -10.36 -9.38
N PHE A 190 0.95 -9.61 -8.45
CA PHE A 190 1.04 -9.94 -7.03
C PHE A 190 0.30 -11.25 -6.69
N GLN A 191 -0.83 -11.55 -7.34
CA GLN A 191 -1.51 -12.83 -7.19
C GLN A 191 -0.59 -14.01 -7.55
N ARG A 192 0.19 -13.92 -8.64
CA ARG A 192 1.18 -14.95 -9.00
C ARG A 192 2.29 -15.13 -7.95
N VAL A 193 2.66 -14.07 -7.23
CA VAL A 193 3.58 -14.15 -6.09
C VAL A 193 2.91 -14.89 -4.93
N CYS A 194 1.66 -14.57 -4.58
CA CYS A 194 0.91 -15.29 -3.55
C CYS A 194 0.73 -16.78 -3.89
N GLU A 195 0.39 -17.14 -5.13
CA GLU A 195 0.18 -18.54 -5.53
C GLU A 195 1.47 -19.36 -5.56
N ALA A 196 2.59 -18.74 -5.96
CA ALA A 196 3.91 -19.35 -5.84
C ALA A 196 4.35 -19.48 -4.37
N PHE A 197 4.01 -18.50 -3.52
CA PHE A 197 4.25 -18.57 -2.10
C PHE A 197 3.40 -19.64 -1.39
N ASP A 198 2.14 -19.81 -1.80
CA ASP A 198 1.31 -20.91 -1.28
C ASP A 198 1.94 -22.26 -1.61
N SER A 199 2.49 -22.40 -2.83
CA SER A 199 3.25 -23.60 -3.23
C SER A 199 4.45 -23.82 -2.28
N LEU A 200 5.20 -22.76 -1.95
CA LEU A 200 6.30 -22.80 -0.97
C LEU A 200 5.83 -23.15 0.44
N SER A 201 4.65 -22.68 0.85
CA SER A 201 4.07 -22.97 2.18
C SER A 201 3.50 -24.38 2.31
N ALA A 202 3.22 -25.03 1.18
CA ALA A 202 2.74 -26.42 1.11
C ALA A 202 3.87 -27.46 1.10
N CYS A 203 5.14 -27.04 0.96
CA CYS A 203 6.30 -27.91 1.08
C CYS A 203 6.39 -28.52 2.50
N GLY A 204 6.87 -29.76 2.59
CA GLY A 204 6.87 -30.54 3.82
C GLY A 204 7.73 -29.93 4.93
N GLN A 205 8.87 -29.34 4.57
CA GLN A 205 9.70 -28.50 5.45
C GLN A 205 10.37 -27.32 4.71
N LEU A 206 10.50 -26.21 5.43
CA LEU A 206 11.35 -25.08 5.07
C LEU A 206 12.38 -24.88 6.19
N TRP A 207 13.64 -24.69 5.82
CA TRP A 207 14.72 -24.42 6.77
C TRP A 207 15.41 -23.08 6.49
N TYR A 208 16.05 -22.58 7.53
CA TYR A 208 16.94 -21.43 7.54
C TYR A 208 18.34 -21.87 7.98
N ILE A 209 19.35 -21.31 7.33
CA ILE A 209 20.76 -21.54 7.66
C ILE A 209 21.36 -20.19 8.06
N ALA A 210 21.69 -20.07 9.34
CA ALA A 210 22.27 -18.85 9.89
C ALA A 210 23.70 -18.62 9.38
N LYS A 211 24.07 -17.35 9.22
CA LYS A 211 25.43 -16.88 8.95
C LYS A 211 26.41 -17.25 10.08
N SER A 212 26.87 -18.49 10.09
CA SER A 212 27.88 -18.98 11.05
C SER A 212 28.68 -20.14 10.47
N THR A 213 29.20 -20.00 9.25
CA THR A 213 30.44 -20.65 8.79
C THR A 213 30.88 -20.10 7.43
N SER A 214 32.17 -19.76 7.31
CA SER A 214 32.83 -19.29 6.07
C SER A 214 33.07 -20.39 5.02
N ILE A 215 32.23 -21.44 5.02
CA ILE A 215 32.42 -22.69 4.26
C ILE A 215 31.28 -22.90 3.24
N PHE A 216 30.37 -21.93 3.12
CA PHE A 216 29.09 -22.14 2.46
C PHE A 216 29.17 -22.28 0.93
N SER A 217 30.18 -21.69 0.28
CA SER A 217 30.35 -21.76 -1.18
C SER A 217 30.82 -23.12 -1.71
N GLN A 218 31.25 -24.04 -0.84
CA GLN A 218 31.69 -25.39 -1.21
C GLN A 218 31.24 -26.42 -0.17
N SER A 219 29.92 -26.61 -0.04
CA SER A 219 29.36 -27.69 0.78
C SER A 219 29.67 -29.05 0.14
N SER A 220 30.81 -29.64 0.53
CA SER A 220 31.20 -30.98 0.12
C SER A 220 30.21 -32.03 0.68
N PRO A 221 29.93 -33.14 -0.03
CA PRO A 221 29.00 -34.16 0.43
C PRO A 221 29.39 -34.70 1.82
N GLY A 222 28.54 -34.47 2.82
CA GLY A 222 28.71 -34.99 4.19
C GLY A 222 28.97 -33.97 5.30
N GLN A 223 29.09 -32.67 5.01
CA GLN A 223 29.22 -31.67 6.08
C GLN A 223 27.85 -31.34 6.71
N SER A 224 27.71 -31.55 8.02
CA SER A 224 26.45 -31.31 8.75
C SER A 224 26.21 -29.83 9.02
N VAL A 225 25.48 -29.15 8.13
CA VAL A 225 25.02 -27.78 8.34
C VAL A 225 23.87 -27.76 9.36
N HIS A 226 23.99 -26.92 10.40
CA HIS A 226 22.92 -26.72 11.37
C HIS A 226 21.78 -25.90 10.75
N ARG A 227 20.66 -26.58 10.45
CA ARG A 227 19.43 -26.01 9.90
C ARG A 227 18.44 -25.69 11.03
N MET A 228 17.89 -24.48 11.04
CA MET A 228 16.74 -24.11 11.88
C MET A 228 15.46 -24.22 11.06
N VAL A 229 14.32 -24.53 11.67
CA VAL A 229 13.03 -24.50 10.96
C VAL A 229 12.64 -23.04 10.67
N ALA A 230 12.22 -22.78 9.43
CA ALA A 230 11.60 -21.54 9.01
C ALA A 230 10.09 -21.76 8.83
N TYR A 231 9.28 -20.76 9.18
CA TYR A 231 7.83 -20.84 9.15
C TYR A 231 7.27 -19.90 8.10
N THR A 232 6.35 -20.39 7.28
CA THR A 232 5.62 -19.61 6.28
C THR A 232 4.16 -19.44 6.70
N GLY A 233 3.50 -18.42 6.14
CA GLY A 233 2.05 -18.25 6.30
C GLY A 233 1.57 -16.89 5.83
N ILE A 234 0.26 -16.69 5.85
CA ILE A 234 -0.39 -15.41 5.50
C ILE A 234 -0.67 -14.63 6.79
N LYS A 235 0.04 -13.53 7.01
CA LYS A 235 -0.02 -12.77 8.27
C LYS A 235 0.26 -11.28 8.03
N ASP A 236 -0.63 -10.42 8.51
CA ASP A 236 -0.41 -8.97 8.49
C ASP A 236 0.84 -8.60 9.34
N PRO A 237 1.70 -7.66 8.90
CA PRO A 237 2.88 -7.26 9.65
C PRO A 237 2.54 -6.68 11.04
N PRO A 238 3.45 -6.77 12.04
CA PRO A 238 3.25 -6.15 13.34
C PRO A 238 2.95 -4.65 13.20
N LEU A 239 1.91 -4.19 13.89
CA LEU A 239 1.40 -2.81 13.83
C LEU A 239 0.82 -2.36 12.49
N VAL A 240 0.91 -3.13 11.40
CA VAL A 240 0.33 -2.77 10.10
C VAL A 240 -0.95 -3.56 9.84
N LYS A 241 -1.95 -2.89 9.26
CA LYS A 241 -3.22 -3.50 8.85
C LYS A 241 -3.57 -3.15 7.42
N THR A 242 -3.62 -4.19 6.59
CA THR A 242 -3.78 -4.08 5.15
C THR A 242 -5.02 -4.81 4.65
N ASN A 243 -5.49 -4.40 3.47
CA ASN A 243 -6.56 -5.06 2.72
C ASN A 243 -6.07 -6.27 1.91
N VAL A 244 -4.76 -6.45 1.83
CA VAL A 244 -4.09 -7.50 1.05
C VAL A 244 -3.71 -8.66 1.98
N SER A 245 -3.89 -9.91 1.54
CA SER A 245 -3.30 -11.06 2.24
C SER A 245 -1.78 -11.05 2.04
N VAL A 246 -1.04 -10.83 3.12
CA VAL A 246 0.43 -10.65 3.11
C VAL A 246 1.12 -11.99 3.32
N PRO A 247 1.86 -12.54 2.33
CA PRO A 247 2.75 -13.68 2.54
C PRO A 247 3.88 -13.30 3.50
N SER A 248 4.20 -14.19 4.43
CA SER A 248 5.21 -13.95 5.47
C SER A 248 6.11 -15.16 5.71
N ILE A 249 7.41 -14.92 5.85
CA ILE A 249 8.41 -15.92 6.22
C ILE A 249 9.04 -15.50 7.55
N ALA A 250 9.10 -16.41 8.50
CA ALA A 250 9.74 -16.22 9.80
C ALA A 250 10.92 -17.18 9.95
N PHE A 251 12.12 -16.66 10.19
CA PHE A 251 13.32 -17.46 10.39
C PHE A 251 14.26 -16.80 11.41
N GLY A 252 14.76 -17.59 12.37
CA GLY A 252 15.58 -17.05 13.47
C GLY A 252 14.85 -15.95 14.25
N LEU A 253 15.40 -14.73 14.23
CA LEU A 253 14.80 -13.52 14.81
C LEU A 253 14.22 -12.57 13.75
N THR A 254 14.22 -12.98 12.48
CA THR A 254 13.84 -12.16 11.32
C THR A 254 12.49 -12.61 10.78
N HIS A 255 11.66 -11.63 10.41
CA HIS A 255 10.39 -11.84 9.71
C HIS A 255 10.33 -10.99 8.44
N LEU A 256 10.15 -11.64 7.29
CA LEU A 256 9.86 -10.99 6.01
C LEU A 256 8.35 -10.97 5.78
N TYR A 257 7.83 -9.85 5.29
CA TYR A 257 6.44 -9.68 4.87
C TYR A 257 6.39 -9.08 3.47
N LEU A 258 5.81 -9.81 2.52
CA LEU A 258 5.76 -9.42 1.11
C LEU A 258 4.49 -8.58 0.86
N LEU A 259 4.66 -7.26 0.67
CA LEU A 259 3.58 -6.36 0.25
C LEU A 259 3.60 -6.19 -1.28
N PRO A 260 2.57 -5.61 -1.92
CA PRO A 260 2.54 -5.46 -3.39
C PRO A 260 3.66 -4.59 -3.98
N ASP A 261 4.20 -3.67 -3.18
CA ASP A 261 5.16 -2.63 -3.55
C ASP A 261 6.57 -2.85 -2.97
N GLN A 262 6.67 -3.45 -1.79
CA GLN A 262 7.92 -3.61 -1.05
C GLN A 262 7.90 -4.83 -0.11
N ILE A 263 9.07 -5.21 0.42
CA ILE A 263 9.20 -6.24 1.46
C ILE A 263 9.51 -5.54 2.79
N LEU A 264 8.70 -5.78 3.82
CA LEU A 264 9.03 -5.35 5.18
C LEU A 264 9.88 -6.40 5.89
N VAL A 265 10.96 -5.95 6.52
CA VAL A 265 11.88 -6.76 7.31
C VAL A 265 11.76 -6.34 8.77
N TYR A 266 11.35 -7.26 9.65
CA TYR A 266 11.33 -7.07 11.09
C TYR A 266 12.38 -7.96 11.74
N GLY A 267 13.25 -7.42 12.58
CA GLY A 267 14.26 -8.21 13.30
C GLY A 267 14.93 -7.40 14.40
N GLY A 268 15.32 -8.05 15.50
CA GLY A 268 16.01 -7.38 16.62
C GLY A 268 15.25 -6.20 17.25
N GLY A 269 13.93 -6.14 17.11
CA GLY A 269 13.11 -5.00 17.54
C GLY A 269 13.13 -3.78 16.60
N LYS A 270 13.76 -3.91 15.42
CA LYS A 270 13.81 -2.90 14.35
C LYS A 270 12.90 -3.28 13.17
N VAL A 271 12.62 -2.30 12.32
CA VAL A 271 11.83 -2.44 11.09
C VAL A 271 12.55 -1.73 9.95
N GLY A 272 12.70 -2.41 8.82
CA GLY A 272 13.23 -1.90 7.56
C GLY A 272 12.36 -2.31 6.37
N THR A 273 12.68 -1.75 5.22
CA THR A 273 11.97 -1.92 3.94
C THR A 273 12.96 -2.23 2.84
N LEU A 274 12.61 -3.12 1.92
CA LEU A 274 13.37 -3.41 0.71
C LEU A 274 12.45 -3.26 -0.51
N SER A 275 12.94 -2.59 -1.57
CA SER A 275 12.30 -2.72 -2.88
C SER A 275 12.50 -4.15 -3.40
N TYR A 276 11.56 -4.67 -4.18
CA TYR A 276 11.78 -5.93 -4.91
C TYR A 276 12.90 -5.81 -5.95
N GLU A 277 13.23 -4.59 -6.40
CA GLU A 277 14.33 -4.30 -7.31
C GLU A 277 15.71 -4.48 -6.65
N ASP A 278 15.80 -4.26 -5.33
CA ASP A 278 17.05 -4.32 -4.56
C ASP A 278 17.38 -5.74 -4.04
N VAL A 279 16.52 -6.72 -4.31
CA VAL A 279 16.60 -8.08 -3.75
C VAL A 279 16.99 -9.10 -4.81
N ALA A 280 18.22 -9.58 -4.72
CA ALA A 280 18.72 -10.69 -5.53
C ALA A 280 18.33 -12.03 -4.89
N ILE A 281 17.66 -12.88 -5.68
CA ILE A 281 17.30 -14.25 -5.30
C ILE A 281 18.05 -15.21 -6.20
N VAL A 282 19.04 -15.92 -5.65
CA VAL A 282 19.82 -16.95 -6.34
C VAL A 282 19.37 -18.32 -5.84
N ILE A 283 19.16 -19.28 -6.75
CA ILE A 283 18.69 -20.62 -6.42
C ILE A 283 19.69 -21.64 -6.94
N GLY A 284 20.07 -22.58 -6.09
CA GLY A 284 20.92 -23.72 -6.42
C GLY A 284 20.32 -25.02 -5.91
N LEU A 285 20.75 -26.15 -6.48
CA LEU A 285 20.44 -27.47 -5.94
C LEU A 285 21.54 -27.87 -4.96
N SER A 286 21.15 -28.31 -3.77
CA SER A 286 22.09 -28.84 -2.78
C SER A 286 21.61 -30.19 -2.24
N SER A 287 22.55 -31.05 -1.86
CA SER A 287 22.28 -32.43 -1.42
C SER A 287 22.67 -32.61 0.04
N PHE A 288 21.71 -33.03 0.87
CA PHE A 288 21.89 -33.19 2.31
C PHE A 288 21.66 -34.65 2.74
N VAL A 289 22.47 -35.12 3.68
CA VAL A 289 22.31 -36.44 4.31
C VAL A 289 21.34 -36.31 5.48
N GLU A 290 20.18 -36.98 5.39
CA GLU A 290 19.16 -36.91 6.43
C GLU A 290 19.34 -37.99 7.50
N ASN A 291 19.42 -37.55 8.75
CA ASN A 291 19.59 -38.39 9.94
C ASN A 291 18.26 -38.56 10.69
N GLY A 292 17.23 -39.07 10.01
CA GLY A 292 15.91 -39.26 10.61
C GLY A 292 14.78 -39.34 9.58
N ASN A 293 13.62 -38.80 9.94
CA ASN A 293 12.45 -38.77 9.06
C ASN A 293 12.66 -37.76 7.92
N VAL A 294 12.65 -38.26 6.68
CA VAL A 294 12.75 -37.46 5.45
C VAL A 294 11.39 -36.81 5.15
N PRO A 295 11.32 -35.55 4.66
CA PRO A 295 10.07 -34.96 4.18
C PRO A 295 9.47 -35.78 3.03
N ALA A 296 8.14 -35.97 3.02
CA ALA A 296 7.48 -36.82 2.03
C ALA A 296 7.55 -36.29 0.58
N ASP A 297 7.87 -35.00 0.42
CA ASP A 297 8.06 -34.28 -0.84
C ASP A 297 9.55 -34.17 -1.26
N ALA A 298 10.48 -34.67 -0.45
CA ALA A 298 11.91 -34.65 -0.74
C ALA A 298 12.30 -35.63 -1.86
N THR A 299 13.17 -35.20 -2.77
CA THR A 299 13.71 -36.08 -3.81
C THR A 299 14.97 -36.80 -3.29
N VAL A 300 14.86 -38.10 -3.01
CA VAL A 300 16.00 -38.93 -2.60
C VAL A 300 16.85 -39.28 -3.83
N VAL A 301 18.06 -38.70 -3.92
CA VAL A 301 18.99 -38.90 -5.04
C VAL A 301 19.86 -40.13 -4.85
N SER A 302 20.27 -40.40 -3.61
CA SER A 302 21.16 -41.51 -3.27
C SER A 302 21.01 -41.87 -1.79
N HIS A 303 21.84 -42.79 -1.30
CA HIS A 303 21.90 -43.17 0.10
C HIS A 303 23.34 -43.40 0.52
N THR A 304 23.67 -43.07 1.77
CA THR A 304 24.96 -43.37 2.41
C THR A 304 24.74 -44.20 3.69
N TRP A 305 25.81 -44.54 4.38
CA TRP A 305 25.77 -45.16 5.70
C TRP A 305 26.16 -44.13 6.77
N ARG A 306 25.54 -44.19 7.95
CA ARG A 306 25.90 -43.31 9.09
C ARG A 306 27.40 -43.38 9.41
N TYR A 307 27.98 -44.56 9.28
CA TYR A 307 29.42 -44.80 9.32
C TYR A 307 29.84 -45.50 8.02
N ALA A 308 30.26 -44.71 7.03
CA ALA A 308 30.76 -45.22 5.75
C ALA A 308 32.28 -45.46 5.80
N ARG A 309 32.73 -46.52 5.12
CA ARG A 309 34.15 -46.74 4.80
C ARG A 309 34.58 -45.84 3.63
N ARG A 310 35.87 -45.78 3.33
CA ARG A 310 36.44 -44.98 2.22
C ARG A 310 35.88 -45.39 0.85
N ASP A 311 35.37 -46.61 0.72
CA ASP A 311 34.69 -47.18 -0.46
C ASP A 311 33.19 -46.80 -0.55
N GLY A 312 32.64 -46.07 0.44
CA GLY A 312 31.21 -45.75 0.54
C GLY A 312 30.35 -46.88 1.13
N GLY A 313 30.92 -48.05 1.41
CA GLY A 313 30.22 -49.19 2.01
C GLY A 313 30.02 -49.05 3.53
N PRO A 314 29.20 -49.91 4.15
CA PRO A 314 28.99 -49.87 5.60
C PRO A 314 30.25 -50.25 6.36
N ASP A 315 30.66 -49.45 7.33
CA ASP A 315 31.62 -49.87 8.35
C ASP A 315 30.93 -50.83 9.32
N ARG A 316 31.41 -52.09 9.36
CA ARG A 316 30.86 -53.19 10.16
C ARG A 316 31.34 -53.18 11.61
N ARG A 317 32.24 -52.27 12.00
CA ARG A 317 32.68 -52.11 13.41
C ARG A 317 31.61 -51.50 14.31
N PHE A 318 30.62 -50.82 13.72
CA PHE A 318 29.49 -50.24 14.44
C PHE A 318 28.29 -51.18 14.38
N SER A 319 27.82 -51.63 15.55
CA SER A 319 26.65 -52.51 15.67
C SER A 319 25.35 -51.87 15.19
N TYR A 320 25.21 -50.54 15.34
CA TYR A 320 24.09 -49.76 14.80
C TYR A 320 24.59 -48.76 13.76
N ASN A 321 24.50 -49.17 12.49
CA ASN A 321 24.90 -48.37 11.33
C ASN A 321 23.75 -48.31 10.31
N PRO A 322 22.74 -47.44 10.50
CA PRO A 322 21.63 -47.32 9.57
C PRO A 322 22.07 -46.69 8.24
N ARG A 323 21.35 -47.05 7.18
CA ARG A 323 21.43 -46.39 5.88
C ARG A 323 20.68 -45.06 5.94
N LEU A 324 21.29 -43.99 5.47
CA LEU A 324 20.77 -42.62 5.49
C LEU A 324 20.43 -42.18 4.06
N ALA A 325 19.32 -41.48 3.88
CA ALA A 325 18.94 -40.91 2.60
C ALA A 325 19.78 -39.66 2.28
N ILE A 326 20.16 -39.49 1.01
CA ILE A 326 20.72 -38.25 0.48
C ILE A 326 19.63 -37.58 -0.34
N CYS A 327 19.10 -36.47 0.15
CA CYS A 327 17.98 -35.75 -0.44
C CYS A 327 18.48 -34.48 -1.15
N SER A 328 17.92 -34.18 -2.32
CA SER A 328 18.15 -32.91 -3.02
C SER A 328 17.05 -31.91 -2.69
N TYR A 329 17.47 -30.66 -2.43
CA TYR A 329 16.63 -29.55 -2.02
C TYR A 329 16.95 -28.29 -2.85
N ASP A 330 15.94 -27.42 -3.01
CA ASP A 330 16.14 -26.06 -3.49
C ASP A 330 16.81 -25.25 -2.38
N GLN A 331 18.03 -24.78 -2.63
CA GLN A 331 18.74 -23.85 -1.77
C GLN A 331 18.55 -22.43 -2.31
N VAL A 332 18.03 -21.53 -1.48
CA VAL A 332 17.65 -20.17 -1.88
C VAL A 332 18.48 -19.16 -1.09
N HIS A 333 19.28 -18.39 -1.81
CA HIS A 333 20.03 -17.26 -1.28
C HIS A 333 19.26 -15.98 -1.58
N ILE A 334 18.90 -15.23 -0.53
CA ILE A 334 18.21 -13.94 -0.65
C ILE A 334 19.18 -12.87 -0.15
N SER A 335 19.60 -11.97 -1.03
CA SER A 335 20.57 -10.92 -0.73
C SER A 335 20.11 -9.54 -1.22
N SER A 336 20.58 -8.48 -0.57
CA SER A 336 20.33 -7.09 -0.93
C SER A 336 21.49 -6.20 -0.48
N GLN A 337 21.74 -5.12 -1.21
CA GLN A 337 22.84 -4.18 -0.95
C GLN A 337 22.72 -3.47 0.41
N SER A 338 21.50 -3.38 0.95
CA SER A 338 21.18 -2.76 2.24
C SER A 338 21.32 -3.69 3.46
N GLY A 339 21.89 -4.89 3.28
CA GLY A 339 22.34 -5.75 4.38
C GLY A 339 21.50 -7.00 4.67
N LEU A 340 20.45 -7.28 3.88
CA LEU A 340 19.81 -8.59 3.88
C LEU A 340 20.71 -9.56 3.12
N ASP A 341 21.05 -10.70 3.70
CA ASP A 341 21.84 -11.76 3.06
C ASP A 341 21.67 -13.02 3.91
N GLU A 342 20.74 -13.87 3.48
CA GLU A 342 20.14 -14.98 4.24
C GLU A 342 19.97 -16.22 3.36
N TRP A 343 20.08 -17.41 3.94
CA TRP A 343 19.96 -18.68 3.22
C TRP A 343 18.77 -19.51 3.73
N LEU A 344 17.88 -19.87 2.81
CA LEU A 344 16.75 -20.78 3.03
C LEU A 344 16.97 -22.09 2.27
N VAL A 345 16.36 -23.18 2.72
CA VAL A 345 16.35 -24.47 2.02
C VAL A 345 14.93 -25.02 2.01
N VAL A 346 14.44 -25.42 0.83
CA VAL A 346 13.09 -25.93 0.60
C VAL A 346 13.16 -27.44 0.31
N SER A 347 12.34 -28.21 1.01
CA SER A 347 12.22 -29.67 0.83
C SER A 347 11.86 -30.10 -0.60
N GLN A 348 11.00 -29.34 -1.29
CA GLN A 348 10.60 -29.65 -2.67
C GLN A 348 11.42 -28.86 -3.70
N VAL A 349 11.99 -29.57 -4.67
CA VAL A 349 12.78 -29.01 -5.78
C VAL A 349 11.89 -28.30 -6.81
N GLY A 350 12.37 -27.16 -7.33
CA GLY A 350 11.72 -26.35 -8.36
C GLY A 350 10.63 -25.39 -7.87
N VAL A 351 10.25 -25.44 -6.59
CA VAL A 351 9.22 -24.57 -6.02
C VAL A 351 9.75 -23.15 -5.80
N ALA A 352 11.00 -23.01 -5.37
CA ALA A 352 11.61 -21.70 -5.17
C ALA A 352 11.75 -20.95 -6.52
N GLU A 353 12.07 -21.67 -7.59
CA GLU A 353 12.24 -21.11 -8.93
C GLU A 353 10.93 -20.53 -9.48
N ARG A 354 9.78 -21.13 -9.13
CA ARG A 354 8.45 -20.56 -9.42
C ARG A 354 8.25 -19.23 -8.71
N LEU A 355 8.61 -19.14 -7.43
CA LEU A 355 8.50 -17.90 -6.66
C LEU A 355 9.42 -16.80 -7.21
N ARG A 356 10.67 -17.14 -7.55
CA ARG A 356 11.63 -16.22 -8.19
C ARG A 356 11.06 -15.61 -9.48
N LYS A 357 10.49 -16.44 -10.36
CA LYS A 357 9.84 -15.98 -11.61
C LYS A 357 8.64 -15.06 -11.35
N SER A 358 7.79 -15.40 -10.39
CA SER A 358 6.66 -14.54 -10.00
C SER A 358 7.11 -13.19 -9.47
N ILE A 359 8.17 -13.13 -8.66
CA ILE A 359 8.74 -11.88 -8.15
C ILE A 359 9.35 -11.05 -9.27
N GLN A 360 10.09 -11.65 -10.21
CA GLN A 360 10.61 -10.94 -11.38
C GLN A 360 9.50 -10.37 -12.27
N PHE A 361 8.37 -11.09 -12.41
CA PHE A 361 7.20 -10.57 -13.11
C PHE A 361 6.58 -9.37 -12.38
N LEU A 362 6.48 -9.42 -11.04
CA LEU A 362 6.02 -8.29 -10.23
C LEU A 362 6.94 -7.06 -10.35
N VAL A 363 8.25 -7.24 -10.28
CA VAL A 363 9.25 -6.17 -10.47
C VAL A 363 9.05 -5.48 -11.81
N LYS A 364 8.85 -6.26 -12.90
CA LYS A 364 8.61 -5.69 -14.23
C LYS A 364 7.37 -4.81 -14.25
N GLU A 365 6.23 -5.30 -13.75
CA GLU A 365 4.97 -4.54 -13.74
C GLU A 365 5.05 -3.29 -12.82
N LEU A 366 5.81 -3.35 -11.72
CA LEU A 366 6.11 -2.18 -10.87
C LEU A 366 6.95 -1.13 -11.63
N CYS A 367 8.00 -1.55 -12.34
CA CYS A 367 8.79 -0.67 -13.21
C CYS A 367 7.94 -0.04 -14.32
N ASP A 368 7.14 -0.83 -15.04
CA ASP A 368 6.30 -0.37 -16.14
C ASP A 368 5.22 0.61 -15.64
N SER A 369 4.64 0.38 -14.46
CA SER A 369 3.71 1.30 -13.79
C SER A 369 4.39 2.61 -13.38
N ARG A 370 5.58 2.55 -12.79
CA ARG A 370 6.38 3.71 -12.39
C ARG A 370 6.82 4.55 -13.58
N ASN A 371 7.25 3.90 -14.66
CA ASN A 371 7.64 4.55 -15.91
C ASN A 371 6.44 5.22 -16.59
N SER A 372 5.26 4.59 -16.56
CA SER A 372 4.02 5.19 -17.07
C SER A 372 3.63 6.44 -16.28
N ALA A 373 3.68 6.38 -14.95
CA ALA A 373 3.44 7.54 -14.08
C ALA A 373 4.49 8.64 -14.26
N SER A 374 5.77 8.28 -14.44
CA SER A 374 6.85 9.22 -14.69
C SER A 374 6.75 9.87 -16.08
N ALA A 375 6.34 9.14 -17.11
CA ALA A 375 6.13 9.68 -18.46
C ALA A 375 4.95 10.66 -18.49
N LEU A 376 3.87 10.38 -17.75
CA LEU A 376 2.77 11.32 -17.52
C LEU A 376 3.23 12.60 -16.78
N ALA A 377 4.19 12.48 -15.85
CA ALA A 377 4.73 13.62 -15.10
C ALA A 377 5.88 14.38 -15.81
N GLN A 378 6.55 13.76 -16.78
CA GLN A 378 7.70 14.32 -17.51
C GLN A 378 7.34 14.82 -18.92
N SER A 379 6.08 14.71 -19.35
CA SER A 379 5.61 15.42 -20.53
C SER A 379 5.81 16.93 -20.31
N PRO A 380 6.67 17.60 -21.10
CA PRO A 380 7.06 18.96 -20.79
C PRO A 380 5.89 19.92 -21.03
N ALA A 381 5.44 20.59 -19.97
CA ALA A 381 4.78 21.87 -20.10
C ALA A 381 5.71 22.78 -20.92
N GLN A 382 5.31 23.13 -22.14
CA GLN A 382 6.12 23.95 -23.04
C GLN A 382 6.29 25.34 -22.43
N ALA A 383 7.47 25.59 -21.84
CA ALA A 383 7.86 26.89 -21.34
C ALA A 383 8.04 27.86 -22.52
N VAL A 384 7.03 28.67 -22.79
CA VAL A 384 7.14 29.82 -23.70
C VAL A 384 7.72 30.99 -22.92
N SER A 385 9.01 31.25 -23.14
CA SER A 385 9.68 32.45 -22.61
C SER A 385 9.10 33.73 -23.21
N PRO A 386 9.05 34.85 -22.46
CA PRO A 386 8.39 36.07 -22.90
C PRO A 386 9.32 36.91 -23.79
N SER A 387 9.09 36.91 -25.11
CA SER A 387 9.64 37.95 -25.99
C SER A 387 8.78 38.23 -27.22
N THR A 388 8.79 39.51 -27.59
CA THR A 388 8.26 40.08 -28.84
C THR A 388 6.75 40.07 -29.01
N VAL A 389 6.15 41.19 -28.58
CA VAL A 389 4.89 41.70 -29.13
C VAL A 389 5.07 41.91 -30.64
N ALA A 390 4.53 40.99 -31.44
CA ALA A 390 4.38 41.16 -32.88
C ALA A 390 2.93 40.83 -33.26
N SER A 391 2.18 41.87 -33.60
CA SER A 391 0.79 41.77 -34.04
C SER A 391 0.67 40.97 -35.34
N SER A 392 0.10 39.77 -35.27
CA SER A 392 -0.55 39.17 -36.43
C SER A 392 -1.85 38.48 -35.99
N GLN A 393 -2.96 38.88 -36.61
CA GLN A 393 -4.25 38.23 -36.41
C GLN A 393 -4.23 36.87 -37.11
N ARG A 394 -4.34 35.77 -36.34
CA ARG A 394 -4.83 34.49 -36.84
C ARG A 394 -5.94 33.99 -35.92
N SER A 395 -7.17 34.29 -36.32
CA SER A 395 -8.41 33.83 -35.67
C SER A 395 -8.67 32.36 -35.99
N GLY A 396 -8.09 31.46 -35.19
CA GLY A 396 -8.39 30.03 -35.23
C GLY A 396 -7.91 29.32 -33.98
N LEU A 397 -8.76 28.47 -33.38
CA LEU A 397 -8.27 27.50 -32.40
C LEU A 397 -7.29 26.54 -33.11
N PRO A 398 -6.20 26.12 -32.44
CA PRO A 398 -5.33 25.07 -32.99
C PRO A 398 -6.14 23.80 -33.27
N ALA A 399 -5.83 23.15 -34.38
CA ALA A 399 -6.42 21.88 -34.78
C ALA A 399 -5.89 20.75 -33.89
N GLY A 400 -6.79 19.90 -33.37
CA GLY A 400 -6.44 18.63 -32.74
C GLY A 400 -5.64 18.71 -31.43
N SER A 401 -6.23 19.28 -30.36
CA SER A 401 -5.78 18.94 -29.01
C SER A 401 -6.27 17.53 -28.64
N THR A 402 -5.37 16.54 -28.60
CA THR A 402 -5.69 15.14 -28.22
C THR A 402 -5.91 14.94 -26.72
N ASP A 403 -5.85 16.02 -25.92
CA ASP A 403 -6.17 15.95 -24.50
C ASP A 403 -7.69 15.91 -24.28
N ILE A 404 -8.15 14.75 -23.80
CA ILE A 404 -9.55 14.45 -23.44
C ILE A 404 -10.07 15.46 -22.40
N HIS A 405 -9.21 15.98 -21.53
CA HIS A 405 -9.58 16.98 -20.53
C HIS A 405 -9.91 18.34 -21.16
N GLN A 406 -9.16 18.74 -22.20
CA GLN A 406 -9.48 19.94 -22.97
C GLN A 406 -10.78 19.74 -23.78
N LEU A 407 -10.94 18.58 -24.44
CA LEU A 407 -12.15 18.27 -25.22
C LEU A 407 -13.41 18.22 -24.34
N LEU A 408 -13.30 17.75 -23.09
CA LEU A 408 -14.39 17.79 -22.11
C LEU A 408 -14.82 19.23 -21.79
N ILE A 409 -13.85 20.14 -21.60
CA ILE A 409 -14.13 21.57 -21.35
C ILE A 409 -14.73 22.22 -22.61
N GLU A 410 -14.20 21.93 -23.80
CA GLU A 410 -14.76 22.44 -25.06
C GLU A 410 -16.22 21.98 -25.24
N MET A 411 -16.58 20.75 -24.84
CA MET A 411 -17.97 20.28 -24.87
C MET A 411 -18.85 20.92 -23.80
N MET A 412 -18.32 21.18 -22.60
CA MET A 412 -19.04 21.96 -21.58
C MET A 412 -19.32 23.39 -22.05
N CYS A 413 -18.34 24.04 -22.72
CA CYS A 413 -18.51 25.36 -23.32
C CYS A 413 -19.46 25.38 -24.52
N PHE A 414 -19.54 24.28 -25.29
CA PHE A 414 -20.50 24.13 -26.40
C PHE A 414 -21.95 24.22 -25.90
N ILE A 415 -22.26 23.51 -24.81
CA ILE A 415 -23.60 23.53 -24.20
C ILE A 415 -23.87 24.89 -23.54
N MET A 416 -22.90 25.43 -22.82
CA MET A 416 -23.00 26.75 -22.17
C MET A 416 -23.34 27.87 -23.16
N MET A 417 -22.88 27.83 -24.41
CA MET A 417 -23.20 28.84 -25.43
C MET A 417 -24.34 28.41 -26.38
N ALA A 418 -25.19 27.45 -25.97
CA ALA A 418 -26.37 27.06 -26.73
C ALA A 418 -27.42 28.20 -26.83
N ASP A 419 -27.45 29.10 -25.85
CA ASP A 419 -28.35 30.24 -25.72
C ASP A 419 -27.79 31.57 -26.32
N ASN A 420 -26.52 31.58 -26.73
CA ASN A 420 -25.76 32.73 -27.24
C ASN A 420 -25.41 33.81 -26.18
N SER A 421 -25.49 33.52 -24.87
CA SER A 421 -25.18 34.46 -23.79
C SER A 421 -24.18 33.90 -22.77
N SER A 422 -22.87 33.99 -23.05
CA SER A 422 -21.85 33.63 -22.06
C SER A 422 -21.84 34.62 -20.88
N THR A 423 -22.48 34.31 -19.76
CA THR A 423 -22.41 35.14 -18.55
C THR A 423 -21.14 34.84 -17.74
N LEU A 424 -20.72 35.81 -16.91
CA LEU A 424 -19.55 35.63 -16.04
C LEU A 424 -19.79 34.54 -14.98
N ASP A 425 -21.05 34.27 -14.63
CA ASP A 425 -21.42 33.29 -13.63
C ASP A 425 -21.22 31.85 -14.16
N GLU A 426 -21.65 31.54 -15.39
CA GLU A 426 -21.42 30.23 -16.04
C GLU A 426 -19.93 29.86 -16.13
N VAL A 427 -19.07 30.83 -16.47
CA VAL A 427 -17.61 30.62 -16.50
C VAL A 427 -17.11 30.21 -15.10
N GLY A 428 -17.61 30.86 -14.05
CA GLY A 428 -17.39 30.48 -12.66
C GLY A 428 -17.92 29.07 -12.33
N GLN A 429 -19.05 28.67 -12.90
CA GLN A 429 -19.62 27.34 -12.71
C GLN A 429 -18.75 26.24 -13.34
N ILE A 430 -18.27 26.41 -14.59
CA ILE A 430 -17.36 25.46 -15.25
C ILE A 430 -16.09 25.27 -14.42
N LEU A 431 -15.51 26.34 -13.86
CA LEU A 431 -14.36 26.26 -12.96
C LEU A 431 -14.69 25.51 -11.66
N SER A 432 -15.87 25.74 -11.08
CA SER A 432 -16.34 25.01 -9.89
C SER A 432 -16.52 23.51 -10.17
N LEU A 433 -16.96 23.16 -11.38
CA LEU A 433 -17.18 21.79 -11.84
C LEU A 433 -15.86 21.11 -12.17
N ALA A 434 -14.92 21.80 -12.83
CA ALA A 434 -13.58 21.29 -13.08
C ALA A 434 -12.86 20.89 -11.78
N LYS A 435 -12.99 21.71 -10.73
CA LYS A 435 -12.51 21.40 -9.37
C LYS A 435 -13.24 20.23 -8.71
N LYS A 436 -14.56 20.14 -8.84
CA LYS A 436 -15.36 19.01 -8.29
C LYS A 436 -15.04 17.68 -8.96
N VAL A 437 -14.81 17.70 -10.28
CA VAL A 437 -14.47 16.53 -11.11
C VAL A 437 -12.98 16.15 -10.98
N LYS A 438 -12.15 17.03 -10.39
CA LYS A 438 -10.68 16.87 -10.26
C LYS A 438 -9.99 16.69 -11.62
N LEU A 439 -10.30 17.54 -12.59
CA LEU A 439 -9.50 17.58 -13.81
C LEU A 439 -8.04 17.95 -13.48
N PRO A 440 -7.03 17.33 -14.14
CA PRO A 440 -5.61 17.61 -13.93
C PRO A 440 -5.15 18.90 -14.66
N LEU A 441 -6.01 19.93 -14.67
CA LEU A 441 -5.76 21.22 -15.33
C LEU A 441 -5.79 22.32 -14.26
N SER A 442 -4.87 23.28 -14.36
CA SER A 442 -4.85 24.45 -13.49
C SER A 442 -5.98 25.42 -13.82
N ASP A 443 -6.40 26.22 -12.84
CA ASP A 443 -7.45 27.25 -13.03
C ASP A 443 -7.14 28.19 -14.21
N GLN A 444 -5.87 28.51 -14.44
CA GLN A 444 -5.42 29.37 -15.54
C GLN A 444 -5.58 28.70 -16.91
N GLU A 445 -5.30 27.39 -17.01
CA GLU A 445 -5.49 26.63 -18.25
C GLU A 445 -6.98 26.49 -18.59
N VAL A 446 -7.82 26.21 -17.60
CA VAL A 446 -9.28 26.15 -17.79
C VAL A 446 -9.83 27.51 -18.27
N HIS A 447 -9.45 28.61 -17.62
CA HIS A 447 -9.78 29.97 -18.12
C HIS A 447 -9.25 30.22 -19.54
N GLY A 448 -8.03 29.78 -19.85
CA GLY A 448 -7.42 29.92 -21.17
C GLY A 448 -8.09 29.11 -22.28
N VAL A 449 -8.66 27.94 -21.96
CA VAL A 449 -9.50 27.17 -22.90
C VAL A 449 -10.83 27.88 -23.12
N ILE A 450 -11.54 28.25 -22.04
CA ILE A 450 -12.85 28.95 -22.12
C ILE A 450 -12.73 30.24 -22.94
N ASN A 451 -11.74 31.10 -22.64
CA ASN A 451 -11.56 32.38 -23.34
C ASN A 451 -11.23 32.20 -24.83
N ARG A 452 -10.41 31.20 -25.19
CA ARG A 452 -10.15 30.87 -26.61
C ARG A 452 -11.43 30.39 -27.31
N TYR A 453 -12.22 29.55 -26.64
CA TYR A 453 -13.47 29.02 -27.18
C TYR A 453 -14.48 30.15 -27.44
N ILE A 454 -14.69 31.05 -26.48
CA ILE A 454 -15.55 32.25 -26.63
C ILE A 454 -15.04 33.17 -27.75
N ALA A 455 -13.73 33.36 -27.90
CA ALA A 455 -13.17 34.16 -28.99
C ALA A 455 -13.43 33.54 -30.37
N TYR A 456 -13.32 32.21 -30.49
CA TYR A 456 -13.60 31.47 -31.73
C TYR A 456 -15.08 31.44 -32.09
N PHE A 457 -15.98 31.38 -31.10
CA PHE A 457 -17.42 31.52 -31.33
C PHE A 457 -17.75 32.86 -32.00
N LYS A 458 -17.20 33.94 -31.46
CA LYS A 458 -17.37 35.31 -31.98
C LYS A 458 -16.78 35.50 -33.38
N SER A 459 -15.78 34.72 -33.79
CA SER A 459 -15.19 34.82 -35.14
C SER A 459 -15.79 33.88 -36.18
N SER A 460 -16.31 32.71 -35.76
CA SER A 460 -16.58 31.58 -36.67
C SER A 460 -18.03 31.09 -36.65
N GLY A 461 -18.85 31.56 -35.70
CA GLY A 461 -20.28 31.25 -35.63
C GLY A 461 -20.62 29.84 -35.15
N ARG A 462 -21.92 29.59 -35.01
CA ARG A 462 -22.48 28.38 -34.38
C ARG A 462 -22.23 27.09 -35.16
N GLU A 463 -22.27 27.13 -36.50
CA GLU A 463 -22.07 25.93 -37.33
C GLU A 463 -20.64 25.36 -37.23
N ALA A 464 -19.63 26.24 -37.24
CA ALA A 464 -18.24 25.83 -37.05
C ALA A 464 -18.00 25.18 -35.67
N MET A 465 -18.68 25.68 -34.63
CA MET A 465 -18.63 25.07 -33.30
C MET A 465 -19.35 23.72 -33.23
N HIS A 466 -20.53 23.60 -33.86
CA HIS A 466 -21.24 22.33 -33.90
C HIS A 466 -20.40 21.24 -34.58
N ASN A 467 -19.80 21.54 -35.73
CA ASN A 467 -18.91 20.60 -36.43
C ASN A 467 -17.70 20.20 -35.57
N ARG A 468 -17.10 21.14 -34.84
CA ARG A 468 -16.00 20.86 -33.89
C ARG A 468 -16.44 19.99 -32.71
N ALA A 469 -17.62 20.24 -32.13
CA ALA A 469 -18.18 19.40 -31.07
C ALA A 469 -18.44 17.98 -31.58
N MET A 470 -19.02 17.83 -32.77
CA MET A 470 -19.25 16.55 -33.43
C MET A 470 -17.95 15.79 -33.77
N GLU A 471 -16.87 16.50 -34.07
CA GLU A 471 -15.54 15.92 -34.23
C GLU A 471 -14.95 15.47 -32.88
N ALA A 472 -15.04 16.31 -31.84
CA ALA A 472 -14.59 15.99 -30.49
C ALA A 472 -15.28 14.74 -29.90
N LEU A 473 -16.55 14.50 -30.21
CA LEU A 473 -17.27 13.29 -29.76
C LEU A 473 -16.64 11.99 -30.26
N LYS A 474 -15.91 11.98 -31.38
CA LYS A 474 -15.26 10.78 -31.93
C LYS A 474 -14.12 10.26 -31.03
N GLU A 475 -13.47 11.15 -30.27
CA GLU A 475 -12.43 10.79 -29.29
C GLU A 475 -13.00 10.11 -28.02
N PHE A 476 -14.30 10.29 -27.75
CA PHE A 476 -15.02 9.60 -26.68
C PHE A 476 -15.52 8.21 -27.14
N ASN A 477 -14.60 7.41 -27.69
CA ASN A 477 -14.87 6.10 -28.29
C ASN A 477 -15.15 4.94 -27.29
N THR A 478 -15.04 5.19 -25.97
CA THR A 478 -15.13 4.16 -24.93
C THR A 478 -16.32 4.42 -24.02
N VAL A 479 -17.11 3.39 -23.69
CA VAL A 479 -18.33 3.48 -22.84
C VAL A 479 -18.08 4.26 -21.54
N SER A 480 -16.97 3.98 -20.84
CA SER A 480 -16.60 4.70 -19.61
C SER A 480 -16.36 6.21 -19.84
N ARG A 481 -15.78 6.59 -20.99
CA ARG A 481 -15.53 7.99 -21.36
C ARG A 481 -16.84 8.70 -21.73
N GLN A 482 -17.74 8.03 -22.45
CA GLN A 482 -19.07 8.55 -22.79
C GLN A 482 -19.92 8.75 -21.52
N GLN A 483 -19.87 7.81 -20.57
CA GLN A 483 -20.55 7.96 -19.27
C GLN A 483 -19.99 9.12 -18.43
N ILE A 484 -18.66 9.34 -18.45
CA ILE A 484 -18.06 10.51 -17.80
C ILE A 484 -18.51 11.79 -18.48
N LEU A 485 -18.52 11.83 -19.82
CA LEU A 485 -18.96 12.99 -20.60
C LEU A 485 -20.41 13.34 -20.27
N VAL A 486 -21.36 12.43 -20.48
CA VAL A 486 -22.79 12.67 -20.17
C VAL A 486 -22.98 13.12 -18.73
N ARG A 487 -22.31 12.48 -17.76
CA ARG A 487 -22.42 12.86 -16.34
C ARG A 487 -21.84 14.24 -16.04
N CYS A 488 -20.82 14.69 -16.75
CA CYS A 488 -20.28 16.05 -16.60
C CYS A 488 -21.23 17.08 -17.22
N LEU A 489 -21.83 16.78 -18.38
CA LEU A 489 -22.81 17.67 -19.03
C LEU A 489 -24.12 17.76 -18.22
N GLU A 490 -24.59 16.65 -17.65
CA GLU A 490 -25.70 16.63 -16.68
C GLU A 490 -25.37 17.40 -15.40
N LEU A 491 -24.10 17.39 -14.95
CA LEU A 491 -23.67 18.17 -13.80
C LEU A 491 -23.68 19.67 -14.09
N VAL A 492 -23.22 20.12 -15.27
CA VAL A 492 -23.36 21.53 -15.73
C VAL A 492 -24.82 21.94 -15.68
N ALA A 493 -25.67 21.19 -16.37
CA ALA A 493 -27.12 21.39 -16.45
C ALA A 493 -27.84 21.40 -15.07
N SER A 494 -27.24 20.81 -14.04
CA SER A 494 -27.82 20.73 -12.70
C SER A 494 -27.46 21.90 -11.78
N VAL A 495 -26.52 22.78 -12.14
CA VAL A 495 -26.01 23.82 -11.23
C VAL A 495 -27.02 24.93 -11.00
N ASP A 496 -27.63 25.47 -12.05
CA ASP A 496 -28.61 26.58 -11.94
C ASP A 496 -30.07 26.12 -11.72
N GLY A 497 -30.33 24.81 -11.84
CA GLY A 497 -31.66 24.24 -11.61
C GLY A 497 -32.72 24.60 -12.65
N GLN A 498 -32.38 25.40 -13.67
CA GLN A 498 -33.23 25.73 -14.82
C GLN A 498 -32.46 25.58 -16.13
N LEU A 499 -32.46 24.35 -16.67
CA LEU A 499 -32.09 24.08 -18.07
C LEU A 499 -33.00 24.84 -19.04
N THR A 500 -32.41 25.68 -19.90
CA THR A 500 -33.08 26.25 -21.07
C THR A 500 -33.54 25.15 -22.04
N ARG A 501 -34.32 25.50 -23.07
CA ARG A 501 -34.71 24.50 -24.09
C ARG A 501 -33.52 24.17 -24.98
N GLU A 502 -32.74 25.20 -25.30
CA GLU A 502 -31.60 25.22 -26.19
C GLU A 502 -30.45 24.35 -25.66
N GLU A 503 -30.16 24.42 -24.35
CA GLU A 503 -29.19 23.52 -23.69
C GLU A 503 -29.68 22.07 -23.65
N ARG A 504 -30.98 21.85 -23.42
CA ARG A 504 -31.57 20.49 -23.36
C ARG A 504 -31.48 19.83 -24.73
N ASP A 505 -31.84 20.55 -25.79
CA ASP A 505 -31.73 20.08 -27.17
C ASP A 505 -30.26 19.79 -27.53
N ALA A 506 -29.29 20.60 -27.05
CA ALA A 506 -27.86 20.34 -27.23
C ALA A 506 -27.39 19.07 -26.50
N ILE A 507 -27.84 18.82 -25.26
CA ILE A 507 -27.56 17.59 -24.50
C ILE A 507 -28.13 16.37 -25.22
N ASP A 508 -29.37 16.45 -25.70
CA ASP A 508 -30.05 15.33 -26.34
C ASP A 508 -29.48 15.04 -27.74
N LEU A 509 -29.01 16.05 -28.48
CA LEU A 509 -28.19 15.85 -29.70
C LEU A 509 -26.88 15.11 -29.39
N VAL A 510 -26.16 15.51 -28.34
CA VAL A 510 -24.92 14.84 -27.90
C VAL A 510 -25.19 13.39 -27.48
N ARG A 511 -26.32 13.12 -26.80
CA ARG A 511 -26.76 11.76 -26.45
C ARG A 511 -27.13 10.92 -27.68
N LEU A 512 -27.86 11.48 -28.65
CA LEU A 512 -28.24 10.78 -29.89
C LEU A 512 -27.02 10.35 -30.72
N CYS A 513 -25.92 11.11 -30.62
CA CYS A 513 -24.68 10.82 -31.35
C CYS A 513 -23.74 9.85 -30.62
N MET A 514 -24.06 9.40 -29.40
CA MET A 514 -23.29 8.40 -28.66
C MET A 514 -24.11 7.10 -28.50
N PRO A 515 -23.58 5.93 -28.93
CA PRO A 515 -24.25 4.64 -28.76
C PRO A 515 -24.15 4.15 -27.30
N ILE A 516 -24.85 4.82 -26.39
CA ILE A 516 -24.90 4.46 -24.97
C ILE A 516 -25.90 3.33 -24.79
N ALA A 517 -25.41 2.17 -24.36
CA ALA A 517 -26.25 1.10 -23.83
C ALA A 517 -26.94 1.59 -22.53
N LEU A 518 -28.21 1.98 -22.65
CA LEU A 518 -29.09 2.32 -21.53
C LEU A 518 -29.28 1.09 -20.62
N GLY A 519 -28.60 1.07 -19.47
CA GLY A 519 -28.73 -0.02 -18.50
C GLY A 519 -27.67 -0.06 -17.39
N ALA A 520 -27.80 0.84 -16.40
CA ALA A 520 -27.19 0.70 -15.06
C ALA A 520 -27.86 1.63 -14.03
#